data_AF-A0A532C2C7-F1
#
_entry.id   AF-A0A532C2C7-F1
#
_cell.length_a   1.000
_cell.length_b   1.000
_cell.length_c   1.000
_cell.angle_alpha   90.00
_cell.angle_beta   90.00
_cell.angle_gamma   90.00
#
_symmetry.space_group_name_H-M   'P 1'
#
loop_
_entity.id
_entity.type
_entity.pdbx_description
1 polymer ?
#
loop_
_entity_poly.entity_id
_entity_poly.type
_entity_poly.pdbx_seq_one_letter_code
_entity_poly.pdbx_strand_id
1 'polypeptide(L)'
;MVPDRLPESVGLVGSWDYVASLFVIGDAVGADVWKRLDLVLAAILEQRPGLVLGGVSTPAAPGLVVKLVAKSAPDLTDTFEALWAAVREILWNLPIPSLRRY
;
A
#
# COMPACT_ATOMS: atom_id res chain seq x y z
N MET A 1 -8.55 -41.47 8.39
CA MET A 1 -7.80 -40.74 7.36
C MET A 1 -8.83 -40.02 6.51
N VAL A 2 -9.12 -38.76 6.83
CA VAL A 2 -10.04 -37.93 6.02
C VAL A 2 -9.24 -37.49 4.80
N PRO A 3 -9.76 -37.63 3.56
CA PRO A 3 -9.02 -37.17 2.39
C PRO A 3 -8.74 -35.68 2.54
N ASP A 4 -7.53 -35.24 2.19
CA ASP A 4 -7.16 -33.83 2.09
C ASP A 4 -8.14 -33.14 1.13
N ARG A 5 -9.21 -32.55 1.68
CA ARG A 5 -10.15 -31.75 0.92
C ARG A 5 -9.43 -30.44 0.64
N LEU A 6 -8.98 -30.26 -0.60
CA LEU A 6 -8.48 -28.97 -1.06
C LEU A 6 -9.54 -27.90 -0.71
N PRO A 7 -9.12 -26.76 -0.15
CA PRO A 7 -10.06 -25.71 0.23
C PRO A 7 -10.87 -25.27 -1.00
N GLU A 8 -12.19 -25.17 -0.84
CA GLU A 8 -13.13 -24.86 -1.94
C GLU A 8 -12.93 -23.44 -2.50
N SER A 9 -12.20 -22.59 -1.79
CA SER A 9 -11.75 -21.29 -2.27
C SER A 9 -10.43 -20.89 -1.63
N VAL A 10 -9.70 -19.98 -2.29
CA VAL A 10 -8.48 -19.34 -1.76
C VAL A 10 -8.78 -18.21 -0.75
N GLY A 11 -9.98 -18.18 -0.15
CA GLY A 11 -10.42 -17.10 0.73
C GLY A 11 -10.65 -15.77 -0.01
N LEU A 12 -10.45 -14.64 0.67
CA LEU A 12 -10.65 -13.29 0.12
C LEU A 12 -9.83 -13.03 -1.16
N VAL A 13 -8.74 -13.76 -1.37
CA VAL A 13 -7.84 -13.63 -2.53
C VAL A 13 -8.56 -13.81 -3.86
N GLY A 14 -9.60 -14.65 -3.94
CA GLY A 14 -10.36 -14.87 -5.18
C GLY A 14 -11.18 -13.66 -5.64
N SER A 15 -11.30 -12.63 -4.80
CA SER A 15 -12.06 -11.40 -5.10
C SER A 15 -11.18 -10.19 -5.46
N TRP A 16 -9.87 -10.39 -5.55
CA TRP A 16 -8.89 -9.35 -5.85
C TRP A 16 -7.94 -9.81 -6.94
N ASP A 17 -7.87 -9.05 -8.03
CA ASP A 17 -7.11 -9.45 -9.23
C ASP A 17 -5.68 -8.91 -9.24
N TYR A 18 -5.37 -7.95 -8.36
CA TYR A 18 -4.09 -7.24 -8.34
C TYR A 18 -3.52 -7.14 -6.93
N VAL A 19 -2.19 -7.15 -6.82
CA VAL A 19 -1.44 -6.99 -5.57
C VAL A 19 -0.25 -6.06 -5.77
N ALA A 20 0.04 -5.23 -4.77
CA ALA A 20 1.26 -4.42 -4.73
C ALA A 20 1.85 -4.34 -3.33
N SER A 21 3.12 -3.92 -3.28
CA SER A 21 3.81 -3.59 -2.04
C SER A 21 4.68 -2.36 -2.26
N LEU A 22 4.65 -1.44 -1.29
CA LEU A 22 5.49 -0.24 -1.26
C LEU A 22 6.35 -0.30 0.00
N PHE A 23 7.66 -0.18 -0.16
CA PHE A 23 8.62 -0.15 0.94
C PHE A 23 9.30 1.22 0.95
N VAL A 24 9.21 1.92 2.07
CA VAL A 24 9.87 3.21 2.28
C VAL A 24 10.77 3.06 3.48
N ILE A 25 12.08 2.94 3.25
CA ILE A 25 13.08 2.59 4.26
C ILE A 25 14.14 3.69 4.31
N GLY A 26 14.52 4.11 5.52
CA GLY A 26 15.57 5.11 5.72
C GLY A 26 15.77 5.44 7.19
N ASP A 27 17.02 5.57 7.60
CA ASP A 27 17.44 5.88 8.98
C ASP A 27 17.57 7.40 9.26
N ALA A 28 17.63 8.21 8.21
CA ALA A 28 17.76 9.67 8.31
C ALA A 28 16.45 10.41 8.65
N VAL A 29 15.31 9.70 8.76
CA VAL A 29 13.99 10.29 8.97
C VAL A 29 13.56 10.14 10.43
N GLY A 30 13.13 11.25 11.05
CA GLY A 30 12.69 11.27 12.45
C GLY A 30 11.36 10.52 12.69
N ALA A 31 11.18 10.01 13.91
CA ALA A 31 10.02 9.21 14.30
C ALA A 31 8.67 9.92 14.09
N ASP A 32 8.60 11.23 14.34
CA ASP A 32 7.37 12.01 14.12
C ASP A 32 6.98 12.09 12.63
N VAL A 33 7.97 12.15 11.74
CA VAL A 33 7.75 12.14 10.29
C VAL A 33 7.22 10.78 9.86
N TRP A 34 7.78 9.68 10.40
CA TRP A 34 7.24 8.35 10.15
C TRP A 34 5.81 8.19 10.63
N LYS A 35 5.50 8.65 11.85
CA LYS A 35 4.15 8.61 12.40
C LYS A 35 3.16 9.40 11.56
N ARG A 36 3.56 10.58 11.07
CA ARG A 36 2.73 11.38 10.14
C ARG A 36 2.50 10.65 8.83
N LEU A 37 3.55 10.05 8.26
CA LEU A 37 3.43 9.32 7.00
C LEU A 37 2.52 8.10 7.15
N ASP A 38 2.66 7.33 8.24
CA ASP A 38 1.80 6.18 8.56
C ASP A 38 0.30 6.55 8.54
N LEU A 39 -0.06 7.61 9.27
CA LEU A 39 -1.44 8.10 9.33
C LEU A 39 -1.98 8.51 7.95
N VAL A 40 -1.16 9.20 7.14
CA VAL A 40 -1.58 9.65 5.81
C VAL A 40 -1.75 8.46 4.86
N LEU A 41 -0.82 7.50 4.87
CA LEU A 41 -0.91 6.30 4.04
C LEU A 41 -2.12 5.44 4.43
N ALA A 42 -2.39 5.28 5.73
CA ALA A 42 -3.57 4.59 6.22
C ALA A 42 -4.86 5.28 5.74
N ALA A 43 -4.95 6.61 5.86
CA ALA A 43 -6.11 7.38 5.41
C ALA A 43 -6.36 7.25 3.89
N ILE A 44 -5.30 7.19 3.07
CA ILE A 44 -5.41 6.97 1.61
C ILE A 44 -6.05 5.60 1.32
N LEU A 45 -5.67 4.56 2.06
CA LEU A 45 -6.24 3.22 1.90
C LEU A 45 -7.71 3.18 2.36
N GLU A 46 -8.05 3.85 3.46
CA GLU A 46 -9.42 3.91 4.00
C GLU A 46 -10.42 4.62 3.08
N GLN A 47 -9.97 5.57 2.27
CA GLN A 47 -10.82 6.33 1.33
C GLN A 47 -11.34 5.50 0.14
N ARG A 48 -10.91 4.25 -0.02
CA ARG A 48 -11.22 3.41 -1.20
C ARG A 48 -11.92 2.09 -0.83
N PRO A 49 -13.00 2.12 -0.02
CA PRO A 49 -13.63 0.90 0.47
C PRO A 49 -14.18 0.05 -0.68
N GLY A 50 -13.85 -1.24 -0.68
CA GLY A 50 -14.37 -2.22 -1.63
C GLY A 50 -13.72 -2.20 -3.02
N LEU A 51 -12.84 -1.24 -3.30
CA LEU A 51 -11.99 -1.17 -4.50
C LEU A 51 -10.56 -1.59 -4.23
N VAL A 52 -10.07 -1.24 -3.03
CA VAL A 52 -8.75 -1.61 -2.52
C VAL A 52 -8.88 -2.10 -1.08
N LEU A 53 -8.08 -3.10 -0.73
CA LEU A 53 -7.83 -3.49 0.65
C LEU A 53 -6.32 -3.43 0.89
N GLY A 54 -5.90 -2.70 1.91
CA GLY A 54 -4.49 -2.59 2.23
C GLY A 54 -4.24 -2.23 3.68
N GLY A 55 -2.98 -2.27 4.06
CA GLY A 55 -2.52 -1.91 5.40
C GLY A 55 -1.10 -1.40 5.38
N VAL A 56 -0.80 -0.55 6.35
CA VAL A 56 0.53 -0.03 6.62
C VAL A 56 1.11 -0.77 7.83
N SER A 57 2.42 -1.04 7.80
CA SER A 57 3.12 -1.72 8.89
C SER A 57 4.54 -1.16 9.05
N THR A 58 5.09 -1.28 10.25
CA THR A 58 6.49 -0.94 10.53
C THR A 58 7.36 -2.20 10.42
N PRO A 59 8.37 -2.24 9.54
CA PRO A 59 9.30 -3.36 9.47
C PRO A 59 10.36 -3.26 10.60
N ALA A 60 11.25 -4.26 10.70
CA ALA A 60 12.36 -4.22 11.65
C ALA A 60 13.40 -3.12 11.35
N ALA A 61 13.46 -2.66 10.09
CA ALA A 61 14.27 -1.53 9.68
C ALA A 61 13.49 -0.20 9.85
N PRO A 62 14.16 0.96 10.04
CA PRO A 62 13.50 2.25 10.07
C PRO A 62 12.73 2.52 8.77
N GLY A 63 11.41 2.68 8.85
CA GLY A 63 10.56 2.92 7.68
C GLY A 63 9.14 2.39 7.81
N LEU A 64 8.44 2.32 6.67
CA LEU A 64 7.07 1.83 6.55
C LEU A 64 6.92 0.90 5.34
N VAL A 65 6.02 -0.06 5.47
CA VAL A 65 5.63 -0.98 4.41
C VAL A 65 4.12 -0.92 4.22
N VAL A 66 3.70 -0.71 2.97
CA VAL A 66 2.29 -0.85 2.57
C VAL A 66 2.15 -2.13 1.78
N LYS A 67 1.16 -2.95 2.14
CA LYS A 67 0.66 -4.03 1.27
C LYS A 67 -0.78 -3.73 0.89
N LEU A 68 -1.13 -3.92 -0.37
CA LEU A 68 -2.49 -3.76 -0.84
C LEU A 68 -2.86 -4.76 -1.93
N VAL A 69 -4.15 -5.02 -2.05
CA VAL A 69 -4.79 -5.73 -3.14
C VAL A 69 -5.91 -4.87 -3.73
N ALA A 70 -6.16 -5.00 -5.03
CA ALA A 70 -7.15 -4.21 -5.76
C ALA A 70 -7.95 -5.07 -6.74
N LYS A 71 -9.18 -4.64 -7.06
CA LYS A 71 -10.05 -5.34 -8.03
C LYS A 71 -9.68 -5.09 -9.48
N SER A 72 -8.94 -4.02 -9.75
CA SER A 72 -8.58 -3.65 -11.11
C SER A 72 -7.20 -2.99 -11.16
N ALA A 73 -6.55 -3.05 -12.33
CA ALA A 73 -5.30 -2.35 -12.56
C ALA A 73 -5.43 -0.82 -12.38
N PRO A 74 -6.52 -0.16 -12.85
CA PRO A 74 -6.76 1.26 -12.55
C PRO A 74 -6.83 1.56 -11.05
N ASP A 75 -7.60 0.79 -10.28
CA ASP A 75 -7.72 1.00 -8.83
C ASP A 75 -6.36 0.86 -8.12
N LEU A 76 -5.56 -0.12 -8.54
CA LEU A 76 -4.20 -0.29 -8.05
C LEU A 76 -3.32 0.92 -8.39
N THR A 77 -3.36 1.35 -9.65
CA THR A 77 -2.52 2.43 -10.17
C THR A 77 -2.82 3.75 -9.46
N ASP A 78 -4.10 4.15 -9.42
CA ASP A 78 -4.54 5.39 -8.79
C ASP A 78 -4.21 5.42 -7.29
N THR A 79 -4.32 4.26 -6.63
CA THR A 79 -3.96 4.13 -5.21
C THR A 79 -2.46 4.23 -5.01
N PHE A 80 -1.67 3.54 -5.84
CA PHE A 80 -0.22 3.55 -5.72
C PHE A 80 0.37 4.92 -6.03
N GLU A 81 -0.19 5.65 -7.00
CA GLU A 81 0.16 7.03 -7.30
C GLU A 81 -0.12 7.96 -6.10
N ALA A 82 -1.28 7.82 -5.47
CA ALA A 82 -1.62 8.61 -4.27
C ALA A 82 -0.67 8.31 -3.09
N LEU A 83 -0.36 7.03 -2.85
CA LEU A 83 0.60 6.62 -1.81
C LEU A 83 1.99 7.21 -2.10
N TRP A 84 2.47 7.11 -3.35
CA TRP A 84 3.78 7.61 -3.72
C TRP A 84 3.87 9.14 -3.68
N ALA A 85 2.80 9.83 -4.08
CA ALA A 85 2.69 11.27 -3.92
C ALA A 85 2.85 11.70 -2.45
N ALA A 86 2.13 11.05 -1.54
CA ALA A 86 2.21 11.34 -0.10
C ALA A 86 3.62 11.08 0.48
N VAL A 87 4.27 9.98 0.08
CA VAL A 87 5.66 9.70 0.48
C VAL A 87 6.58 10.82 0.05
N ARG A 88 6.47 11.27 -1.21
CA ARG A 88 7.34 12.32 -1.75
C ARG A 88 7.13 13.67 -1.11
N GLU A 89 5.88 14.03 -0.87
CA GLU A 89 5.53 15.28 -0.21
C GLU A 89 6.05 15.30 1.23
N ILE A 90 5.79 14.24 2.00
CA ILE A 90 6.11 14.23 3.44
C ILE A 90 7.61 14.08 3.70
N LEU A 91 8.32 13.26 2.92
CA LEU A 91 9.75 13.02 3.15
C LEU A 91 10.65 14.09 2.53
N TRP A 92 10.24 14.66 1.39
CA TRP A 92 11.13 15.52 0.60
C TRP A 92 10.50 16.84 0.15
N ASN A 93 9.24 17.12 0.52
CA ASN A 93 8.50 18.29 0.04
C ASN A 93 8.50 18.41 -1.50
N LEU A 94 8.46 17.25 -2.17
CA LEU A 94 8.46 17.17 -3.64
C LEU A 94 7.03 17.08 -4.18
N PRO A 95 6.77 17.68 -5.34
CA PRO A 95 5.45 17.58 -5.98
C PRO A 95 5.15 16.15 -6.44
N ILE A 96 3.87 15.91 -6.69
CA ILE A 96 3.34 14.70 -7.31
C ILE A 96 4.14 14.44 -8.59
N PRO A 97 4.76 13.25 -8.74
CA PRO A 97 5.52 12.94 -9.92
C PRO A 97 4.56 12.89 -11.11
N SER A 98 4.83 13.68 -12.14
CA SER A 98 4.17 13.52 -13.44
C SER A 98 4.73 12.25 -14.09
N LEU A 99 4.19 11.08 -13.71
CA LEU A 99 4.53 9.81 -14.35
C LEU A 99 4.00 9.86 -15.79
N ARG A 100 4.85 10.26 -16.73
CA ARG A 100 4.55 10.11 -18.15
C ARG A 100 4.49 8.61 -18.43
N ARG A 101 3.44 8.17 -19.14
CA ARG A 101 3.37 6.81 -19.69
C ARG A 101 4.60 6.59 -20.59
N TYR A 102 5.42 5.60 -20.26
CA TYR A 102 6.45 5.06 -21.15
C TYR A 102 5.94 3.77 -21.75
#